data_AF-A0A928FLJ7-F1
#
_entry.id   AF-A0A928FLJ7-F1
#
_cell.length_a   1.000
_cell.length_b   1.000
_cell.length_c   1.000
_cell.angle_alpha   90.00
_cell.angle_beta   90.00
_cell.angle_gamma   90.00
#
_symmetry.space_group_name_H-M   'P 1'
#
loop_
_entity.id
_entity.type
_entity.pdbx_description
1 polymer ?
#
loop_
_entity_poly.entity_id
_entity_poly.type
_entity_poly.pdbx_seq_one_letter_code
_entity_poly.pdbx_strand_id
1 'polypeptide(L)'
;MTSFEKAEIRRLPKKYRPMRLFGYVWNTILYIIPVLGLIFLIWGACNGRNVSRRCYARSFLFSGVLIAAMAIVYVLALAALGFIELNPIVEKAGELLAPVKKILGK
;
A
#
# COMPACT_ATOMS: atom_id res chain seq x y z
N MET A 1 -16.86 17.74 -15.51
CA MET A 1 -15.70 18.52 -15.98
C MET A 1 -16.16 19.43 -17.11
N THR A 2 -16.31 20.72 -16.81
CA THR A 2 -16.82 21.74 -17.73
C THR A 2 -15.79 22.04 -18.83
N SER A 3 -16.20 22.71 -19.89
CA SER A 3 -15.30 23.13 -20.99
C SER A 3 -14.23 24.11 -20.51
N PHE A 4 -14.58 25.02 -19.59
CA PHE A 4 -13.66 25.98 -18.98
C PHE A 4 -12.57 25.29 -18.14
N GLU A 5 -12.93 24.35 -17.27
CA GLU A 5 -11.97 23.55 -16.48
C GLU A 5 -10.99 22.78 -17.37
N LYS A 6 -11.47 22.23 -18.49
CA LYS A 6 -10.62 21.55 -19.47
C LYS A 6 -9.61 22.51 -20.10
N ALA A 7 -10.00 23.76 -20.36
CA ALA A 7 -9.11 24.77 -20.92
C ALA A 7 -8.05 25.20 -19.90
N GLU A 8 -8.43 25.38 -18.64
CA GLU A 8 -7.50 25.70 -17.55
C GLU A 8 -6.49 24.57 -17.31
N ILE A 9 -6.94 23.32 -17.26
CA ILE A 9 -6.08 22.15 -17.10
C ILE A 9 -5.12 21.97 -18.28
N ARG A 10 -5.47 22.42 -19.48
CA ARG A 10 -4.55 22.42 -20.63
C ARG A 10 -3.42 23.44 -20.47
N ARG A 11 -3.64 24.54 -19.75
CA ARG A 11 -2.62 25.56 -19.47
C ARG A 11 -1.61 25.09 -18.43
N LEU A 12 -1.98 24.16 -17.54
CA LEU A 12 -1.08 23.59 -16.54
C LEU A 12 0.07 22.78 -17.17
N PRO A 13 1.29 22.86 -16.61
CA PRO A 13 2.39 21.99 -17.00
C PRO A 13 2.02 20.51 -16.83
N LYS A 14 2.51 19.64 -17.73
CA LYS A 14 2.14 18.21 -17.77
C LYS A 14 2.28 17.50 -16.41
N LYS A 15 3.26 17.90 -15.60
CA LYS A 15 3.56 17.36 -14.26
C LYS A 15 2.44 17.58 -13.23
N TYR A 16 1.70 18.69 -13.34
CA TYR A 16 0.66 19.10 -12.41
C TYR A 16 -0.76 18.85 -12.93
N ARG A 17 -0.88 18.27 -14.14
CA ARG A 17 -2.20 17.94 -14.66
C ARG A 17 -2.82 16.81 -13.83
N PRO A 18 -4.07 16.98 -13.38
CA PRO A 18 -4.74 15.97 -12.57
C PRO A 18 -4.87 14.66 -13.37
N MET A 19 -4.73 13.55 -12.65
CA MET A 19 -4.96 12.25 -13.24
C MET A 19 -6.46 12.03 -13.45
N ARG A 20 -6.84 11.35 -14.53
CA ARG A 20 -8.24 10.99 -14.78
C ARG A 20 -8.69 9.97 -13.73
N LEU A 21 -10.00 9.96 -13.44
CA LEU A 21 -10.62 9.00 -12.52
C LEU A 21 -10.24 7.55 -12.84
N PHE A 22 -10.28 7.15 -14.11
CA PHE A 22 -9.91 5.80 -14.53
C PHE A 22 -8.45 5.46 -14.23
N GLY A 23 -7.57 6.46 -14.26
CA GLY A 23 -6.18 6.28 -13.83
C GLY A 23 -6.11 5.92 -12.35
N TYR A 24 -6.92 6.55 -11.50
CA TYR A 24 -6.97 6.18 -10.08
C TYR A 24 -7.48 4.76 -9.91
N VAL A 25 -8.62 4.42 -10.54
CA VAL A 25 -9.21 3.08 -10.48
C VAL A 25 -8.22 1.98 -10.89
N TRP A 26 -7.54 2.14 -12.03
CA TRP A 26 -6.59 1.13 -12.49
C TRP A 26 -5.38 0.99 -11.55
N ASN A 27 -4.88 2.11 -11.00
CA ASN A 27 -3.82 2.05 -10.00
C ASN A 27 -4.31 1.39 -8.70
N THR A 28 -5.56 1.63 -8.26
CA THR A 28 -6.14 0.93 -7.10
C THR A 28 -6.13 -0.58 -7.30
N ILE A 29 -6.66 -1.05 -8.43
CA ILE A 29 -6.74 -2.49 -8.76
C ILE A 29 -5.34 -3.08 -8.79
N LEU A 30 -4.39 -2.38 -9.41
CA LEU A 30 -3.00 -2.82 -9.48
C LEU A 30 -2.36 -2.94 -8.09
N TYR A 31 -2.59 -1.96 -7.20
CA TYR A 31 -1.97 -1.89 -5.88
C TYR A 31 -2.57 -2.87 -4.86
N ILE A 32 -3.78 -3.37 -5.08
CA ILE A 32 -4.38 -4.43 -4.24
C ILE A 32 -3.65 -5.77 -4.43
N ILE A 33 -3.04 -6.01 -5.61
CA ILE A 33 -2.33 -7.25 -5.89
C ILE A 33 -1.07 -7.30 -5.01
N PRO A 34 -0.87 -8.31 -4.16
CA PRO A 34 0.14 -8.25 -3.10
C PRO A 34 1.59 -8.14 -3.63
N VAL A 35 2.00 -9.00 -4.57
CA VAL A 35 3.39 -8.97 -5.07
C VAL A 35 3.58 -7.93 -6.16
N LEU A 36 2.78 -8.00 -7.23
CA LEU A 36 2.89 -7.08 -8.37
C LEU A 36 2.55 -5.64 -7.97
N GLY A 37 1.49 -5.47 -7.20
CA GLY A 37 1.05 -4.16 -6.75
C GLY A 37 2.12 -3.47 -5.91
N LEU A 38 2.81 -4.18 -5.02
CA LEU A 38 3.86 -3.61 -4.17
C LEU A 38 5.06 -3.11 -4.99
N ILE A 39 5.46 -3.83 -6.05
CA ILE A 39 6.50 -3.36 -6.99
C ILE A 39 6.05 -2.07 -7.68
N PHE A 40 4.84 -2.05 -8.25
CA PHE A 40 4.31 -0.88 -8.95
C PHE A 40 4.03 0.30 -8.03
N LEU A 41 3.70 0.04 -6.77
CA LEU A 41 3.43 1.01 -5.73
C LEU A 41 4.72 1.73 -5.32
N ILE A 42 5.80 0.99 -5.07
CA ILE A 42 7.13 1.55 -4.79
C ILE A 42 7.60 2.36 -6.00
N TRP A 43 7.51 1.78 -7.20
CA TRP A 43 7.87 2.48 -8.43
C TRP A 43 7.06 3.77 -8.64
N GLY A 44 5.75 3.73 -8.36
CA GLY A 44 4.86 4.89 -8.44
C GLY A 44 5.16 5.96 -7.40
N ALA A 45 5.62 5.58 -6.21
CA ALA A 45 6.00 6.48 -5.13
C ALA A 45 7.32 7.23 -5.39
N CYS A 46 8.24 6.60 -6.13
CA CYS A 46 9.53 7.20 -6.53
C CYS A 46 9.42 8.01 -7.84
N ASN A 47 8.62 7.55 -8.80
CA ASN A 47 8.49 8.17 -10.12
C ASN A 47 7.94 9.62 -10.04
N GLY A 48 8.57 10.55 -10.77
CA GLY A 48 8.30 12.00 -10.70
C GLY A 48 7.54 12.61 -11.86
N ARG A 49 7.08 11.78 -12.79
CA ARG A 49 6.42 12.25 -14.03
C ARG A 49 5.09 12.97 -13.79
N ASN A 50 4.32 12.57 -12.80
CA ASN A 50 3.06 13.22 -12.43
C ASN A 50 2.93 13.25 -10.90
N VAL A 51 2.75 14.45 -10.34
CA VAL A 51 2.69 14.66 -8.89
C VAL A 51 1.46 13.99 -8.28
N SER A 52 0.29 14.09 -8.92
CA SER A 52 -0.94 13.48 -8.41
C SER A 52 -0.82 11.96 -8.30
N ARG A 53 -0.18 11.29 -9.27
CA ARG A 53 0.03 9.84 -9.23
C ARG A 53 1.00 9.43 -8.12
N ARG A 54 2.06 10.21 -7.92
CA ARG A 54 3.04 9.98 -6.86
C ARG A 54 2.41 10.13 -5.47
N CYS A 55 1.65 11.21 -5.25
CA CYS A 55 0.95 11.42 -3.99
C CYS A 55 -0.06 10.30 -3.73
N TYR A 56 -0.76 9.83 -4.77
CA TYR A 56 -1.68 8.70 -4.67
C TYR A 56 -0.96 7.40 -4.25
N ALA A 57 0.16 7.05 -4.88
CA ALA A 57 0.94 5.87 -4.51
C ALA A 57 1.46 5.93 -3.06
N ARG A 58 1.92 7.11 -2.61
CA ARG A 58 2.36 7.32 -1.21
C ARG A 58 1.20 7.23 -0.23
N SER A 59 0.06 7.84 -0.54
CA SER A 59 -1.13 7.73 0.31
C SER A 59 -1.59 6.28 0.43
N PHE A 60 -1.51 5.50 -0.65
CA PHE A 60 -1.89 4.08 -0.65
C PHE A 60 -0.90 3.22 0.15
N LEU A 61 0.40 3.53 0.10
CA LEU A 61 1.41 2.93 0.99
C LEU A 61 1.09 3.20 2.46
N PHE A 62 0.89 4.47 2.82
CA PHE A 62 0.58 4.84 4.20
C PHE A 62 -0.73 4.25 4.69
N SER A 63 -1.78 4.22 3.86
CA SER A 63 -3.04 3.56 4.22
C SER A 63 -2.86 2.05 4.43
N GLY A 64 -2.04 1.39 3.60
CA GLY A 64 -1.74 -0.04 3.78
C GLY A 64 -1.02 -0.31 5.10
N VAL A 65 -0.03 0.50 5.46
CA VAL A 65 0.67 0.41 6.75
C VAL A 65 -0.27 0.65 7.92
N LEU A 66 -1.15 1.66 7.84
CA LEU A 66 -2.13 1.94 8.89
C LEU A 66 -3.13 0.80 9.06
N ILE A 67 -3.66 0.24 7.97
CA ILE A 67 -4.58 -0.91 8.02
C ILE A 67 -3.87 -2.12 8.65
N ALA A 68 -2.61 -2.39 8.29
CA ALA A 68 -1.83 -3.47 8.89
C ALA A 68 -1.60 -3.25 10.39
N ALA A 69 -1.25 -2.03 10.81
CA ALA A 69 -1.09 -1.69 12.21
C ALA A 69 -2.40 -1.86 13.01
N MET A 70 -3.52 -1.39 12.45
CA MET A 70 -4.84 -1.55 13.05
C MET A 70 -5.25 -3.02 13.14
N ALA A 71 -4.95 -3.83 12.12
CA ALA A 71 -5.22 -5.27 12.13
C ALA A 71 -4.42 -5.97 13.24
N ILE A 72 -3.14 -5.61 13.44
CA ILE A 72 -2.33 -6.14 14.55
C ILE A 72 -2.95 -5.77 15.90
N VAL A 73 -3.29 -4.50 16.10
CA VAL A 73 -3.93 -4.03 17.35
C VAL A 73 -5.25 -4.77 17.59
N TYR A 74 -6.06 -4.98 16.55
CA TYR A 74 -7.32 -5.72 16.64
C TYR A 74 -7.11 -7.18 17.03
N VAL A 75 -6.15 -7.88 16.42
CA VAL A 75 -5.80 -9.27 16.77
C VAL A 75 -5.30 -9.36 18.21
N LEU A 76 -4.46 -8.42 18.65
CA LEU A 76 -3.97 -8.37 20.03
C LEU A 76 -5.11 -8.12 21.03
N ALA A 77 -6.07 -7.25 20.69
CA ALA A 77 -7.24 -7.00 21.53
C ALA A 77 -8.12 -8.25 21.66
N LEU A 78 -8.37 -8.98 20.56
CA LEU A 78 -9.12 -10.24 20.60
C LEU A 78 -8.40 -11.31 21.45
N ALA A 79 -7.08 -11.39 21.35
CA ALA A 79 -6.29 -12.29 22.18
C ALA A 79 -6.32 -11.92 23.66
N ALA A 80 -6.21 -10.63 24.01
CA ALA A 80 -6.29 -10.16 25.39
C ALA A 80 -7.65 -10.44 26.05
N LEU A 81 -8.72 -10.44 25.26
CA LEU A 81 -10.07 -10.81 25.70
C LEU A 81 -10.31 -12.33 25.75
N GLY A 82 -9.31 -13.15 25.37
CA GLY A 82 -9.38 -14.61 25.43
C GLY A 82 -10.11 -15.26 24.24
N PHE A 83 -10.43 -14.51 23.18
CA PHE A 83 -11.06 -15.08 21.98
C PHE A 83 -10.06 -15.80 21.06
N ILE A 84 -8.76 -15.53 21.19
CA ILE A 84 -7.70 -16.09 20.34
C ILE A 84 -6.51 -16.50 21.20
N GLU A 85 -6.11 -17.77 21.10
CA GLU A 85 -4.84 -18.24 21.67
C GLU A 85 -3.68 -17.94 20.71
N LEU A 86 -2.74 -17.07 21.11
CA LEU A 86 -1.62 -16.66 20.27
C LEU A 86 -0.48 -17.70 20.23
N ASN A 87 -0.39 -18.58 21.22
CA ASN A 87 0.64 -19.61 21.35
C ASN A 87 0.84 -20.47 20.07
N PRO A 88 -0.22 -21.06 19.47
CA PRO A 88 -0.06 -21.87 18.25
C PRO A 88 0.40 -21.06 17.03
N ILE A 89 0.08 -19.76 16.97
CA ILE A 89 0.49 -18.88 15.87
C ILE A 89 1.98 -18.54 16.00
N VAL A 90 2.44 -18.26 17.22
CA VAL A 90 3.85 -17.95 17.52
C VAL A 90 4.74 -19.16 17.25
N GLU A 91 4.28 -20.37 17.62
CA GLU A 91 5.02 -21.61 17.35
C GLU A 91 5.20 -21.86 15.85
N LYS A 92 4.10 -21.77 15.07
CA LYS A 92 4.17 -21.89 13.61
C LYS A 92 5.02 -20.81 12.95
N ALA A 93 4.97 -19.58 13.46
CA ALA A 93 5.83 -18.49 12.96
C ALA A 93 7.31 -18.78 13.27
N GLY A 94 7.62 -19.35 14.44
CA GLY A 94 8.95 -19.79 14.82
C GLY A 94 9.51 -20.88 13.90
N GLU A 95 8.70 -21.87 13.55
CA GLU A 95 9.07 -22.93 12.59
C GLU A 95 9.33 -22.37 11.18
N LEU A 96 8.47 -21.46 10.71
CA LEU A 96 8.62 -20.83 9.39
C LEU A 96 9.87 -19.94 9.29
N LEU A 97 10.28 -19.34 10.41
CA LEU A 97 11.46 -18.49 10.48
C LEU A 97 12.75 -19.25 10.83
N ALA A 98 12.67 -20.48 11.34
CA ALA A 98 13.82 -21.35 11.61
C ALA A 98 14.78 -21.51 10.41
N PRO A 99 14.31 -21.78 9.17
CA PRO A 99 15.21 -21.86 8.01
C PRO A 99 15.84 -20.50 7.66
N VAL A 100 15.11 -19.40 7.82
CA VAL A 100 15.62 -18.04 7.58
C VAL A 100 16.72 -17.70 8.59
N LYS A 101 16.52 -18.05 9.86
CA LYS A 101 17.48 -17.83 10.95
C LYS A 101 18.76 -18.66 10.77
N LYS A 102 18.65 -19.86 10.19
CA LYS A 102 19.80 -20.71 9.82
C LYS A 102 20.61 -20.15 8.65
N ILE A 103 19.98 -19.42 7.73
CA ILE A 103 20.63 -18.78 6.57
C ILE A 103 21.27 -17.43 6.97
N LEU A 104 20.63 -16.67 7.87
CA LEU A 104 21.13 -15.39 8.40
C LEU A 104 22.11 -15.53 9.58
N GLY A 105 22.23 -16.71 10.17
CA GLY A 105 23.12 -17.01 11.30
C GLY A 105 24.55 -17.40 10.94
N LYS A 106 25.10 -16.84 9.85
CA LYS A 106 26.54 -16.75 9.61
C LYS A 106 27.01 -15.33 9.85
#